data_AF-A0A2N0ZN66-F1
#
_entry.id   AF-A0A2N0ZN66-F1
#
_cell.length_a   1.000
_cell.length_b   1.000
_cell.length_c   1.000
_cell.angle_alpha   90.00
_cell.angle_beta   90.00
_cell.angle_gamma   90.00
#
_symmetry.space_group_name_H-M   'P 1'
#
loop_
_entity.id
_entity.type
_entity.pdbx_description
1 polymer ?
#
loop_
_entity_poly.entity_id
_entity_poly.type
_entity_poly.pdbx_seq_one_letter_code
_entity_poly.pdbx_strand_id
1 'polypeptide(L)'
;MSSDFLKEKSKESGRKKEHFLRIIHIKKKAVVTKIEKLTAEFNQSLQNNAHIHQLVQHSLTILIETNGVKKSLALTTKQKLVINQKPPNTHDVYLRGQDDEIQSILLGSKSLKKAVENKEIELKASFRHILLLDSIFLLNRRR
;
A
#
# COMPACT_ATOMS: atom_id res chain seq x y z
N MET A 1 19.53 -11.14 -48.90
CA MET A 1 18.42 -11.18 -47.93
C MET A 1 18.28 -9.81 -47.29
N SER A 2 17.15 -9.15 -47.52
CA SER A 2 16.98 -7.69 -47.46
C SER A 2 17.02 -7.09 -46.04
N SER A 3 17.71 -5.95 -45.93
CA SER A 3 17.83 -5.14 -44.70
C SER A 3 16.50 -4.60 -44.16
N ASP A 4 15.47 -4.58 -45.02
CA ASP A 4 14.13 -4.06 -44.67
C ASP A 4 13.37 -4.98 -43.71
N PHE A 5 13.60 -6.29 -43.77
CA PHE A 5 12.95 -7.27 -42.89
C PHE A 5 13.46 -7.18 -41.44
N LEU A 6 14.71 -6.76 -41.25
CA LEU A 6 15.31 -6.51 -39.93
C LEU A 6 14.84 -5.19 -39.32
N LYS A 7 14.55 -4.16 -40.14
CA LYS A 7 13.98 -2.89 -39.69
C LYS A 7 12.53 -3.02 -39.21
N GLU A 8 11.73 -3.87 -39.85
CA GLU A 8 10.32 -4.09 -39.46
C GLU A 8 10.19 -4.81 -38.11
N LYS A 9 10.95 -5.90 -37.90
CA LYS A 9 10.94 -6.61 -36.60
C LYS A 9 11.44 -5.73 -35.44
N SER A 10 12.39 -4.83 -35.69
CA SER A 10 12.88 -3.88 -34.67
C SER A 10 11.84 -2.81 -34.30
N LYS A 11 11.09 -2.28 -35.29
CA LYS A 11 10.00 -1.32 -35.05
C LYS A 11 8.81 -1.95 -34.32
N GLU A 12 8.46 -3.19 -34.64
CA GLU A 12 7.36 -3.90 -33.98
C GLU A 12 7.69 -4.30 -32.53
N SER A 13 8.95 -4.67 -32.27
CA SER A 13 9.48 -4.89 -30.92
C SER A 13 9.50 -3.60 -30.08
N GLY A 14 9.87 -2.46 -30.70
CA GLY A 14 9.81 -1.13 -30.08
C GLY A 14 8.39 -0.71 -29.68
N ARG A 15 7.42 -0.86 -30.59
CA ARG A 15 6.00 -0.54 -30.31
C ARG A 15 5.41 -1.42 -29.20
N LYS A 16 5.73 -2.72 -29.17
CA LYS A 16 5.29 -3.64 -28.09
C LYS A 16 5.90 -3.25 -26.75
N LYS A 17 7.18 -2.85 -26.70
CA LYS A 17 7.84 -2.35 -25.49
C LYS A 17 7.21 -1.05 -24.99
N GLU A 18 6.97 -0.07 -25.86
CA GLU A 18 6.33 1.20 -25.46
C GLU A 18 4.91 1.00 -24.95
N HIS A 19 4.12 0.15 -25.61
CA HIS A 19 2.77 -0.17 -25.18
C HIS A 19 2.78 -0.84 -23.79
N PHE A 20 3.68 -1.81 -23.57
CA PHE A 20 3.84 -2.47 -22.28
C PHE A 20 4.26 -1.50 -21.16
N LEU A 21 5.21 -0.59 -21.44
CA LEU A 21 5.63 0.43 -20.49
C LEU A 21 4.50 1.41 -20.14
N ARG A 22 3.67 1.80 -21.12
CA ARG A 22 2.46 2.61 -20.88
C ARG A 22 1.46 1.89 -19.98
N ILE A 23 1.20 0.60 -20.22
CA ILE A 23 0.30 -0.20 -19.37
C ILE A 23 0.83 -0.27 -17.93
N ILE A 24 2.14 -0.50 -17.74
CA ILE A 24 2.75 -0.49 -16.42
C ILE A 24 2.58 0.88 -15.76
N HIS A 25 2.85 1.97 -16.48
CA HIS A 25 2.72 3.32 -15.94
C HIS A 25 1.29 3.64 -15.48
N ILE A 26 0.28 3.27 -16.30
CA ILE A 26 -1.13 3.43 -15.96
C ILE A 26 -1.50 2.63 -14.71
N LYS A 27 -1.11 1.35 -14.65
CA LYS A 27 -1.37 0.49 -13.47
C LYS A 27 -0.72 1.04 -12.21
N LYS A 28 0.53 1.50 -12.29
CA LYS A 28 1.24 2.12 -11.16
C LYS A 28 0.51 3.37 -10.68
N LYS A 29 0.09 4.25 -11.61
CA LYS A 29 -0.65 5.48 -11.27
C LYS A 29 -1.98 5.17 -10.58
N ALA A 30 -2.72 4.18 -11.07
CA ALA A 30 -3.98 3.75 -10.47
C ALA A 30 -3.81 3.27 -9.02
N VAL A 31 -2.78 2.46 -8.75
CA VAL A 31 -2.43 1.99 -7.40
C VAL A 31 -2.11 3.17 -6.47
N VAL A 32 -1.35 4.17 -6.95
CA VAL A 32 -1.03 5.37 -6.16
C VAL A 32 -2.30 6.11 -5.76
N THR A 33 -3.18 6.40 -6.71
CA THR A 33 -4.43 7.11 -6.46
C THR A 33 -5.36 6.32 -5.52
N LYS A 34 -5.34 4.98 -5.62
CA LYS A 34 -6.12 4.10 -4.72
C LYS A 34 -5.63 4.22 -3.27
N ILE A 35 -4.32 4.16 -3.02
CA ILE A 35 -3.74 4.30 -1.68
C ILE A 35 -3.97 5.70 -1.09
N GLU A 36 -3.90 6.75 -1.93
CA GLU A 36 -4.24 8.12 -1.53
C GLU A 36 -5.69 8.24 -1.07
N LYS A 37 -6.62 7.67 -1.83
CA LYS A 37 -8.03 7.61 -1.46
C LYS A 37 -8.20 6.85 -0.14
N LEU A 38 -7.65 5.66 -0.01
CA LEU A 38 -7.74 4.86 1.23
C LEU A 38 -7.17 5.59 2.44
N THR A 39 -6.08 6.33 2.27
CA THR A 39 -5.47 7.14 3.34
C THR A 39 -6.41 8.26 3.78
N ALA A 40 -7.05 8.96 2.83
CA ALA A 40 -8.04 9.99 3.14
C ALA A 40 -9.24 9.39 3.89
N GLU A 41 -9.74 8.26 3.42
CA GLU A 41 -10.87 7.54 4.05
C GLU A 41 -10.55 7.06 5.46
N PHE A 42 -9.35 6.50 5.65
CA PHE A 42 -8.85 6.09 6.97
C PHE A 42 -8.80 7.28 7.93
N ASN A 43 -8.23 8.40 7.49
CA ASN A 43 -8.11 9.60 8.31
C ASN A 43 -9.47 10.20 8.68
N GLN A 44 -10.44 10.17 7.76
CA GLN A 44 -11.80 10.62 8.03
C GLN A 44 -12.47 9.77 9.11
N SER A 45 -12.32 8.44 9.04
CA SER A 45 -12.85 7.55 10.08
C SER A 45 -12.13 7.77 11.42
N LEU A 46 -10.82 8.00 11.39
CA LEU A 46 -10.02 8.18 12.60
C LEU A 46 -10.41 9.45 13.37
N GLN A 47 -10.82 10.52 12.66
CA GLN A 47 -11.35 11.74 13.29
C GLN A 47 -12.60 11.49 14.14
N ASN A 48 -13.40 10.48 13.79
CA ASN A 48 -14.64 10.15 14.51
C ASN A 48 -14.42 9.19 15.68
N ASN A 49 -13.21 8.64 15.83
CA ASN A 49 -12.88 7.59 16.79
C ASN A 49 -11.82 8.06 17.81
N ALA A 50 -12.21 8.97 18.71
CA ALA A 50 -11.31 9.57 19.71
C ALA A 50 -10.59 8.56 20.62
N HIS A 51 -11.18 7.39 20.85
CA HIS A 51 -10.56 6.32 21.65
C HIS A 51 -9.32 5.70 20.97
N ILE A 52 -9.26 5.69 19.64
CA ILE A 52 -8.09 5.20 18.89
C ILE A 52 -6.91 6.15 19.05
N HIS A 53 -7.17 7.44 19.31
CA HIS A 53 -6.13 8.44 19.45
C HIS A 53 -5.18 8.15 20.61
N GLN A 54 -5.68 7.50 21.67
CA GLN A 54 -4.90 7.12 22.84
C GLN A 54 -3.93 5.96 22.57
N LEU A 55 -4.17 5.16 21.51
CA LEU A 55 -3.32 4.04 21.12
C LEU A 55 -2.06 4.49 20.37
N VAL A 56 -2.13 5.64 19.69
CA VAL A 56 -1.03 6.15 18.84
C VAL A 56 -0.12 7.08 19.66
N GLN A 57 0.71 6.48 20.52
CA GLN A 57 1.65 7.22 21.36
C GLN A 57 2.95 7.60 20.63
N HIS A 58 3.33 6.82 19.61
CA HIS A 58 4.53 7.03 18.82
C HIS A 58 4.21 6.97 17.34
N SER A 59 4.97 7.72 16.55
CA SER A 59 4.88 7.63 15.10
C SER A 59 5.36 6.26 14.63
N LEU A 60 4.66 5.69 13.66
CA LEU A 60 4.97 4.40 13.08
C LEU A 60 4.99 4.49 11.56
N THR A 61 6.04 3.95 10.96
CA THR A 61 6.25 3.95 9.51
C THR A 61 5.89 2.60 8.90
N ILE A 62 5.01 2.62 7.91
CA ILE A 62 4.48 1.44 7.23
C ILE A 62 4.92 1.52 5.77
N LEU A 63 5.60 0.49 5.29
CA LEU A 63 5.91 0.31 3.88
C LEU A 63 4.92 -0.70 3.29
N ILE A 64 4.05 -0.23 2.42
CA ILE A 64 3.09 -1.07 1.69
C ILE A 64 3.63 -1.39 0.32
N GLU A 65 3.59 -2.67 -0.07
CA GLU A 65 3.90 -3.12 -1.41
C GLU A 65 2.73 -3.90 -2.02
N THR A 66 2.21 -3.38 -3.14
CA THR A 66 1.16 -4.06 -3.91
C THR A 66 1.44 -3.93 -5.39
N ASN A 67 1.26 -5.02 -6.14
CA ASN A 67 1.48 -5.04 -7.60
C ASN A 67 2.85 -4.46 -8.03
N GLY A 68 3.89 -4.64 -7.19
CA GLY A 68 5.25 -4.12 -7.41
C GLY A 68 5.41 -2.60 -7.19
N VAL A 69 4.40 -1.94 -6.62
CA VAL A 69 4.43 -0.52 -6.23
C VAL A 69 4.62 -0.44 -4.72
N LYS A 70 5.66 0.29 -4.32
CA LYS A 70 5.93 0.60 -2.91
C LYS A 70 5.38 1.97 -2.56
N LYS A 71 4.68 2.06 -1.43
CA LYS A 71 4.22 3.30 -0.82
C LYS A 71 4.53 3.30 0.66
N SER A 72 5.12 4.38 1.13
CA SER A 72 5.37 4.56 2.56
C SER A 72 4.28 5.44 3.16
N LEU A 73 3.71 4.96 4.25
CA LEU A 73 2.77 5.66 5.10
C LEU A 73 3.43 5.91 6.45
N ALA A 74 3.06 6.99 7.11
CA ALA A 74 3.40 7.27 8.49
C ALA A 74 2.11 7.48 9.27
N LEU A 75 1.87 6.64 10.27
CA LEU A 75 0.89 6.92 11.30
C LEU A 75 1.56 7.85 12.31
N THR A 76 1.19 9.12 12.28
CA THR A 76 1.83 10.16 13.09
C THR A 76 1.20 10.27 14.47
N THR A 77 1.93 10.84 15.44
CA THR A 77 1.38 11.22 16.77
C THR A 77 0.23 12.23 16.68
N LYS A 78 0.08 12.93 15.55
CA LYS A 78 -1.09 13.76 15.22
C LYS A 78 -2.31 12.93 14.80
N GLN A 79 -2.24 11.61 14.99
CA GLN A 79 -3.31 10.64 14.72
C GLN A 79 -3.81 10.73 13.29
N LYS A 80 -2.85 10.80 12.35
CA LYS A 80 -3.11 10.80 10.91
C LYS A 80 -2.14 9.89 10.22
N LEU A 81 -2.66 9.14 9.26
CA LEU A 81 -1.92 8.40 8.27
C LEU A 81 -1.50 9.39 7.17
N VAL A 82 -0.21 9.53 6.93
CA VAL A 82 0.36 10.45 5.95
C VAL A 82 1.16 9.65 4.93
N ILE A 83 0.99 9.93 3.65
CA ILE A 83 1.81 9.33 2.60
C ILE A 83 3.15 10.06 2.54
N ASN A 84 4.24 9.32 2.73
CA ASN A 84 5.59 9.85 2.54
C ASN A 84 5.89 9.93 1.04
N GLN A 85 6.39 11.08 0.59
CA GLN A 85 6.77 11.29 -0.81
C GLN A 85 7.92 10.37 -1.25
N LYS A 86 8.79 10.00 -0.31
CA LYS A 86 9.89 9.05 -0.52
C LYS A 86 9.81 7.96 0.55
N PRO A 87 10.01 6.67 0.19
CA PRO A 87 10.16 5.63 1.19
C PRO A 87 11.36 5.93 2.08
N PRO A 88 11.22 5.88 3.41
CA PRO A 88 12.36 5.98 4.30
C PRO A 88 13.28 4.77 4.13
N ASN A 89 14.56 4.95 4.50
CA ASN A 89 15.54 3.85 4.49
C ASN A 89 15.16 2.75 5.49
N THR A 90 14.48 3.11 6.57
CA THR A 90 14.02 2.23 7.63
C THR A 90 12.50 2.33 7.76
N HIS A 91 11.84 1.20 8.03
CA HIS A 91 10.41 1.13 8.27
C HIS A 91 10.12 0.19 9.45
N ASP A 92 9.10 0.52 10.23
CA ASP A 92 8.69 -0.26 11.41
C ASP A 92 7.86 -1.49 11.03
N VAL A 93 7.15 -1.38 9.91
CA VAL A 93 6.24 -2.40 9.37
C VAL A 93 6.39 -2.45 7.85
N TYR A 94 6.52 -3.66 7.31
CA TYR A 94 6.42 -3.94 5.88
C TYR A 94 5.23 -4.85 5.62
N LEU A 95 4.34 -4.42 4.75
CA LEU A 95 3.11 -5.12 4.39
C LEU A 95 3.07 -5.30 2.87
N ARG A 96 2.98 -6.55 2.41
CA ARG A 96 2.88 -6.88 0.99
C ARG A 96 1.70 -7.78 0.71
N GLY A 97 0.95 -7.49 -0.34
CA GLY A 97 -0.23 -8.28 -0.70
C GLY A 97 -0.88 -7.81 -1.99
N GLN A 98 -2.02 -8.41 -2.33
CA GLN A 98 -2.88 -7.94 -3.41
C GLN A 98 -3.62 -6.66 -3.00
N ASP A 99 -4.00 -5.84 -3.98
CA ASP A 99 -4.66 -4.54 -3.74
C ASP A 99 -5.90 -4.65 -2.85
N ASP A 100 -6.70 -5.69 -3.04
CA ASP A 100 -7.97 -5.87 -2.32
C ASP A 100 -7.76 -6.34 -0.88
N GLU A 101 -6.68 -7.10 -0.63
CA GLU A 101 -6.27 -7.52 0.71
C GLU A 101 -5.76 -6.34 1.52
N ILE A 102 -4.84 -5.56 0.94
CA ILE A 102 -4.31 -4.35 1.56
C ILE A 102 -5.44 -3.35 1.86
N GLN A 103 -6.37 -3.17 0.91
CA GLN A 103 -7.53 -2.32 1.10
C GLN A 103 -8.40 -2.79 2.28
N SER A 104 -8.71 -4.09 2.33
CA SER A 104 -9.58 -4.64 3.37
C SER A 104 -8.95 -4.50 4.77
N ILE A 105 -7.62 -4.64 4.86
CA ILE A 105 -6.87 -4.42 6.09
C ILE A 105 -6.91 -2.95 6.48
N LEU A 106 -6.56 -2.02 5.58
CA LEU A 106 -6.54 -0.59 5.89
C LEU A 106 -7.92 -0.03 6.29
N LEU A 107 -8.99 -0.60 5.76
CA LEU A 107 -10.37 -0.23 6.09
C LEU A 107 -10.93 -0.97 7.31
N GLY A 108 -10.15 -1.85 7.94
CA GLY A 108 -10.58 -2.60 9.13
C GLY A 108 -11.64 -3.68 8.87
N SER A 109 -11.94 -4.00 7.60
CA SER A 109 -12.87 -5.09 7.27
C SER A 109 -12.22 -6.46 7.42
N LYS A 110 -10.88 -6.51 7.41
CA LYS A 110 -10.09 -7.73 7.61
C LYS A 110 -9.01 -7.51 8.67
N SER A 111 -8.85 -8.48 9.57
CA SER A 111 -7.76 -8.47 10.56
C SER A 111 -6.44 -8.74 9.86
N LEU A 112 -5.43 -7.92 10.20
CA LEU A 112 -4.05 -8.08 9.79
C LEU A 112 -3.51 -9.46 10.21
N LYS A 113 -3.81 -9.90 11.44
CA LYS A 113 -3.39 -11.21 11.95
C LYS A 113 -3.99 -12.35 11.12
N LYS A 114 -5.30 -12.31 10.85
CA LYS A 114 -5.97 -13.33 10.03
C LYS A 114 -5.41 -13.39 8.61
N ALA A 115 -5.13 -12.23 8.02
CA ALA A 115 -4.57 -12.17 6.67
C ALA A 115 -3.15 -12.79 6.57
N VAL A 116 -2.34 -12.64 7.62
CA VAL A 116 -1.04 -13.34 7.73
C VAL A 116 -1.24 -14.84 7.90
N GLU A 117 -2.12 -15.27 8.80
CA GLU A 117 -2.41 -16.70 9.07
C GLU A 117 -2.88 -17.43 7.80
N ASN A 118 -3.73 -16.76 7.01
CA ASN A 118 -4.25 -17.27 5.74
C ASN A 118 -3.25 -17.18 4.57
N LYS A 119 -2.06 -16.60 4.78
CA LYS A 119 -1.03 -16.36 3.75
C LYS A 119 -1.50 -15.47 2.59
N GLU A 120 -2.43 -14.56 2.87
CA GLU A 120 -2.95 -13.60 1.89
C GLU A 120 -2.04 -12.37 1.75
N ILE A 121 -1.23 -12.13 2.79
CA ILE A 121 -0.22 -11.07 2.86
C ILE A 121 1.11 -11.59 3.42
N GLU A 122 2.19 -10.92 3.07
CA GLU A 122 3.49 -11.00 3.74
C GLU A 122 3.61 -9.79 4.69
N LEU A 123 3.93 -10.04 5.96
CA LEU A 123 4.09 -9.01 6.99
C LEU A 123 5.44 -9.17 7.69
N LYS A 124 6.23 -8.10 7.76
CA LYS A 124 7.45 -8.01 8.59
C LYS A 124 7.32 -6.85 9.54
N ALA A 125 7.26 -7.15 10.82
CA ALA A 125 7.08 -6.18 11.89
C ALA A 125 7.43 -6.81 13.23
N SER A 126 7.67 -5.99 14.25
CA SER A 126 7.69 -6.47 15.64
C SER A 126 6.28 -6.93 16.06
N PHE A 127 6.19 -7.90 16.96
CA PHE A 127 4.89 -8.36 17.48
C PHE A 127 4.05 -7.23 18.06
N ARG A 128 4.69 -6.27 18.75
CA ARG A 128 4.03 -5.06 19.28
C ARG A 128 3.40 -4.21 18.16
N HIS A 129 4.12 -4.00 17.05
CA HIS A 129 3.60 -3.24 15.92
C HIS A 129 2.41 -3.95 15.24
N ILE A 130 2.46 -5.29 15.16
CA ILE A 130 1.34 -6.08 14.60
C ILE A 130 0.08 -5.88 15.44
N LEU A 131 0.17 -6.07 16.76
CA LEU A 131 -0.98 -5.91 17.67
C LEU A 131 -1.55 -4.50 17.64
N LEU A 132 -0.67 -3.48 17.63
CA LEU A 132 -1.08 -2.08 17.58
C LEU A 132 -1.82 -1.77 16.29
N LEU A 133 -1.25 -2.14 15.13
CA LEU A 133 -1.88 -1.87 13.84
C LEU A 133 -3.17 -2.64 13.65
N ASP A 134 -3.23 -3.91 14.02
CA ASP A 134 -4.46 -4.71 13.91
C ASP A 134 -5.58 -4.08 14.75
N SER A 135 -5.26 -3.64 15.97
CA SER A 135 -6.21 -2.94 16.84
C SER A 135 -6.69 -1.63 16.21
N ILE A 136 -5.77 -0.80 15.71
CA ILE A 136 -6.11 0.48 15.09
C ILE A 136 -6.99 0.28 13.85
N PHE A 137 -6.64 -0.67 12.98
CA PHE A 137 -7.40 -0.92 11.76
C PHE A 137 -8.80 -1.44 12.08
N LEU A 138 -8.92 -2.44 12.97
CA LEU A 138 -10.22 -3.00 13.35
C LEU A 138 -11.11 -1.99 14.08
N LEU A 139 -10.55 -1.16 14.96
CA LEU A 139 -11.30 -0.12 15.66
C LEU A 139 -11.69 1.03 14.72
N ASN A 140 -10.87 1.31 13.70
CA ASN A 140 -11.15 2.34 12.69
C ASN A 140 -12.03 1.82 11.53
N ARG A 141 -12.70 0.68 11.72
CA ARG A 141 -13.58 0.08 10.70
C ARG A 141 -14.73 1.04 10.38
N ARG A 142 -14.98 1.23 9.08
CA ARG A 142 -16.19 1.92 8.61
C ARG A 142 -17.44 1.17 9.06
N ARG A 143 -18.38 1.90 9.67
CA ARG A 143 -19.77 1.46 9.81
C ARG A 143 -20.52 1.76 8.52
#